data_AF-A0A973DQ75-F1
#
_entry.id   AF-A0A973DQ75-F1
#
_cell.length_a   1.000
_cell.length_b   1.000
_cell.length_c   1.000
_cell.angle_alpha   90.00
_cell.angle_beta   90.00
_cell.angle_gamma   90.00
#
_symmetry.space_group_name_H-M   'P 1'
#
loop_
_entity.id
_entity.type
_entity.pdbx_description
1 polymer ?
#
loop_
_entity_poly.entity_id
_entity_poly.type
_entity_poly.pdbx_seq_one_letter_code
_entity_poly.pdbx_strand_id
1 'polypeptide(L)'
;MTVRDKKHLYNPKFQFSWLAPKYWGNWLGVLMLLIFAFVPVRPRDAFARSLTGLVLKYSKKPRRIVDINLSQCFPEMTAEERIKLIRSNIEIFLQTVLGQGELLVRSP
;
A
#
# COMPACT_ATOMS: atom_id res chain seq x y z
N MET A 1 -17.06 38.12 1.77
CA MET A 1 -16.73 36.70 2.06
C MET A 1 -16.85 36.48 3.56
N THR A 2 -17.96 35.89 3.99
CA THR A 2 -18.33 35.72 5.40
C THR A 2 -17.63 34.52 6.04
N VAL A 3 -17.23 34.69 7.30
CA VAL A 3 -16.53 33.76 8.19
C VAL A 3 -17.44 32.58 8.64
N ARG A 4 -17.94 31.78 7.70
CA ARG A 4 -18.64 30.51 7.98
C ARG A 4 -17.95 29.38 7.20
N ASP A 5 -17.75 28.24 7.88
CA ASP A 5 -17.13 26.99 7.41
C ASP A 5 -15.64 26.72 7.66
N LYS A 6 -15.10 27.12 8.82
CA LYS A 6 -13.85 26.52 9.36
C LYS A 6 -14.05 25.24 10.20
N LYS A 7 -15.27 24.68 10.28
CA LYS A 7 -15.60 23.60 11.24
C LYS A 7 -15.18 22.18 10.81
N HIS A 8 -14.65 21.99 9.60
CA HIS A 8 -14.31 20.64 9.09
C HIS A 8 -12.95 20.56 8.38
N LEU A 9 -11.99 21.42 8.74
CA LEU A 9 -10.62 21.26 8.24
C LEU A 9 -9.97 20.09 8.99
N TYR A 10 -9.81 18.95 8.32
CA TYR A 10 -9.07 17.80 8.84
C TYR A 10 -7.61 18.21 9.11
N ASN A 11 -7.30 18.47 10.38
CA ASN A 11 -5.98 18.90 10.84
C ASN A 11 -5.53 17.99 11.99
N PRO A 12 -5.19 16.72 11.72
CA PRO A 12 -4.73 15.81 12.74
C PRO A 12 -3.39 16.32 13.30
N LYS A 13 -3.38 16.66 14.59
CA LYS A 13 -2.13 16.94 15.30
C LYS A 13 -1.57 15.65 15.87
N PHE A 14 -0.25 15.49 15.80
CA PHE A 14 0.42 14.38 16.46
C PHE A 14 0.12 14.42 17.96
N GLN A 15 -0.30 13.27 18.51
CA GLN A 15 -0.52 13.12 19.93
C GLN A 15 0.52 12.15 20.49
N PHE A 16 1.19 12.52 21.58
CA PHE A 16 2.13 11.64 22.27
C PHE A 16 1.48 10.32 22.72
N SER A 17 0.16 10.30 22.93
CA SER A 17 -0.61 9.09 23.20
C SER A 17 -0.50 8.02 22.09
N TRP A 18 -0.10 8.41 20.87
CA TRP A 18 0.16 7.48 19.76
C TRP A 18 1.48 6.72 19.89
N LEU A 19 2.36 7.10 20.83
CA LEU A 19 3.56 6.34 21.19
C LEU A 19 3.29 5.23 22.23
N ALA A 20 2.06 5.13 22.74
CA ALA A 20 1.69 4.10 23.71
C ALA A 20 1.91 2.68 23.15
N PRO A 21 2.22 1.68 24.01
CA PRO A 21 2.52 0.30 23.59
C PRO A 21 1.51 -0.33 22.63
N LYS A 22 0.23 0.04 22.77
CA LYS A 22 -0.86 -0.42 21.88
C LYS A 22 -0.65 -0.07 20.40
N TYR A 23 0.19 0.90 20.08
CA TYR A 23 0.48 1.36 18.70
C TYR A 23 1.88 0.97 18.22
N TRP A 24 2.68 0.26 19.01
CA TRP A 24 4.05 -0.07 18.62
C TRP A 24 4.14 -0.90 17.33
N GLY A 25 3.12 -1.71 17.03
CA GLY A 25 3.04 -2.40 15.74
C GLY A 25 3.02 -1.45 14.54
N ASN A 26 2.35 -0.30 14.66
CA ASN A 26 2.35 0.72 13.61
C ASN A 26 3.74 1.36 13.45
N TRP A 27 4.41 1.66 14.56
CA TRP A 27 5.76 2.21 14.56
C TRP A 27 6.79 1.24 14.00
N LEU A 28 6.63 -0.07 14.25
CA LEU A 28 7.43 -1.10 13.59
C LEU A 28 7.22 -1.07 12.07
N GLY A 29 5.98 -0.88 11.61
CA GLY A 29 5.68 -0.64 10.20
C GLY A 29 6.42 0.58 9.63
N VAL A 30 6.36 1.72 10.31
CA VAL A 30 7.10 2.94 9.93
C VAL A 30 8.60 2.68 9.86
N LEU A 31 9.17 2.01 10.87
CA LEU A 31 10.59 1.67 10.90
C LEU A 31 10.97 0.76 9.72
N MET A 32 10.15 -0.24 9.39
CA MET A 32 10.38 -1.09 8.22
C MET A 32 10.41 -0.28 6.92
N LEU A 33 9.45 0.64 6.73
CA LEU A 33 9.44 1.53 5.56
C LEU A 33 10.70 2.40 5.47
N LEU A 34 11.18 2.90 6.61
CA LEU A 34 12.43 3.66 6.68
C LEU A 34 13.63 2.80 6.30
N ILE A 35 13.72 1.56 6.77
CA ILE A 35 14.79 0.63 6.39
C ILE A 35 14.78 0.41 4.87
N PHE A 36 13.61 0.12 4.29
CA PHE A 36 13.49 -0.11 2.85
C PHE A 36 13.81 1.13 2.00
N ALA A 37 13.67 2.35 2.54
CA ALA A 37 14.05 3.58 1.85
C ALA A 37 15.56 3.68 1.54
N PHE A 38 16.39 2.97 2.31
CA PHE A 38 17.84 2.91 2.10
C PHE A 38 18.28 1.68 1.28
N VAL A 39 17.37 0.74 1.03
CA VAL A 39 17.65 -0.43 0.18
C VAL A 39 17.59 0.00 -1.30
N PRO A 40 18.57 -0.36 -2.15
CA PRO A 40 18.49 -0.05 -3.57
C PRO A 40 17.24 -0.64 -4.24
N VAL A 41 16.73 0.04 -5.27
CA VAL A 41 15.47 -0.31 -5.95
C VAL A 41 15.43 -1.77 -6.42
N ARG A 42 16.51 -2.26 -7.05
CA ARG A 42 16.56 -3.63 -7.60
C ARG A 42 16.33 -4.74 -6.55
N PRO A 43 17.11 -4.82 -5.44
CA PRO A 43 16.87 -5.81 -4.40
C PRO A 43 15.54 -5.62 -3.66
N ARG A 44 15.11 -4.36 -3.43
CA ARG A 44 13.81 -4.06 -2.83
C ARG A 44 12.66 -4.62 -3.68
N ASP A 45 12.68 -4.38 -4.97
CA ASP A 45 11.61 -4.82 -5.88
C ASP A 45 11.66 -6.33 -6.17
N ALA A 46 12.85 -6.96 -6.08
CA ALA A 46 12.97 -8.41 -6.08
C ALA A 46 12.31 -9.04 -4.84
N PHE A 47 12.48 -8.41 -3.66
CA PHE A 47 11.82 -8.83 -2.44
C PHE A 47 10.30 -8.59 -2.49
N ALA A 48 9.83 -7.47 -3.01
CA ALA A 48 8.40 -7.21 -3.22
C ALA A 48 7.74 -8.29 -4.11
N ARG A 49 8.44 -8.69 -5.18
CA ARG A 49 8.02 -9.77 -6.08
C ARG A 49 7.90 -11.12 -5.38
N SER A 50 8.87 -11.48 -4.53
CA SER A 50 8.81 -12.75 -3.81
C SER A 50 7.64 -12.80 -2.80
N LEU A 51 7.27 -11.65 -2.21
CA LEU A 51 6.12 -11.51 -1.32
C LEU A 51 4.76 -11.57 -2.03
N THR A 52 4.70 -11.31 -3.34
CA THR A 52 3.45 -11.23 -4.11
C THR A 52 2.60 -12.50 -3.97
N GLY A 53 3.23 -13.68 -4.04
CA GLY A 53 2.52 -14.96 -3.88
C GLY A 53 1.90 -15.13 -2.49
N LEU A 54 2.60 -14.69 -1.44
CA LEU A 54 2.14 -14.74 -0.07
C LEU A 54 0.95 -13.81 0.14
N VAL A 55 1.04 -12.57 -0.35
CA VAL A 55 -0.02 -11.56 -0.22
C VAL A 55 -1.28 -11.99 -0.97
N LEU A 56 -1.14 -12.57 -2.17
CA LEU A 56 -2.26 -13.14 -2.91
C LEU A 56 -2.95 -14.30 -2.17
N LYS A 57 -2.21 -15.10 -1.40
CA LYS A 57 -2.76 -16.21 -0.60
C LYS A 57 -3.66 -15.70 0.54
N TYR A 58 -3.29 -14.59 1.17
CA TYR A 58 -4.05 -14.01 2.29
C TYR A 58 -5.12 -13.00 1.86
N SER A 59 -4.95 -12.33 0.72
CA SER A 59 -5.85 -11.28 0.22
C SER A 59 -7.08 -11.81 -0.51
N LYS A 60 -7.76 -12.84 0.05
CA LYS A 60 -8.89 -13.52 -0.60
C LYS A 60 -10.06 -12.58 -0.91
N LYS A 61 -10.44 -11.71 0.04
CA LYS A 61 -11.55 -10.77 -0.11
C LYS A 61 -11.25 -9.68 -1.16
N PRO A 62 -10.13 -8.93 -1.08
CA PRO A 62 -9.76 -7.96 -2.11
C PRO A 62 -9.64 -8.60 -3.50
N ARG A 63 -9.01 -9.78 -3.60
CA ARG A 63 -8.89 -10.50 -4.88
C ARG A 63 -10.25 -10.81 -5.51
N ARG A 64 -11.21 -11.30 -4.72
CA ARG A 64 -12.57 -11.59 -5.20
C ARG A 64 -13.26 -10.32 -5.71
N ILE A 65 -13.11 -9.21 -5.00
CA ILE A 65 -13.71 -7.92 -5.40
C ILE A 65 -13.12 -7.47 -6.74
N VAL A 66 -11.80 -7.50 -6.89
CA VAL A 66 -11.14 -7.09 -8.13
C VAL A 66 -11.53 -8.00 -9.30
N ASP A 67 -11.60 -9.32 -9.09
CA ASP A 67 -12.02 -10.25 -10.15
C ASP A 67 -13.47 -10.03 -10.62
N ILE A 68 -14.40 -9.78 -9.69
CA ILE A 68 -15.79 -9.41 -10.03
C ILE A 68 -15.83 -8.09 -10.80
N ASN A 69 -15.10 -7.07 -10.34
CA ASN A 69 -15.08 -5.77 -11.01
C ASN A 69 -14.49 -5.90 -12.42
N LEU A 70 -13.42 -6.67 -12.59
CA LEU A 70 -12.80 -6.89 -13.89
C LEU A 70 -13.72 -7.70 -14.82
N SER A 71 -14.44 -8.70 -14.33
CA SER A 71 -15.38 -9.46 -15.17
C SER A 71 -16.59 -8.64 -15.61
N GLN A 72 -17.01 -7.67 -14.81
CA GLN A 72 -18.11 -6.76 -15.14
C GLN A 72 -17.68 -5.61 -16.05
N CYS A 73 -16.53 -4.99 -15.78
CA CYS A 73 -16.05 -3.82 -16.52
C CYS A 73 -15.30 -4.18 -17.82
N PHE A 74 -14.69 -5.37 -17.88
CA PHE A 74 -13.89 -5.86 -19.02
C PHE A 74 -14.32 -7.28 -19.39
N PRO A 75 -15.56 -7.47 -19.87
CA PRO A 75 -16.10 -8.80 -20.19
C PRO A 75 -15.33 -9.53 -21.29
N GLU A 76 -14.58 -8.83 -22.13
CA GLU A 76 -13.69 -9.37 -23.15
C GLU A 76 -12.42 -10.03 -22.59
N MET A 77 -12.04 -9.72 -21.34
CA MET A 77 -10.87 -10.32 -20.71
C MET A 77 -11.16 -11.77 -20.30
N THR A 78 -10.26 -12.66 -20.68
CA THR A 78 -10.24 -14.05 -20.22
C THR A 78 -9.93 -14.15 -18.71
N ALA A 79 -10.22 -15.30 -18.10
CA ALA A 79 -9.92 -15.52 -16.69
C ALA A 79 -8.41 -15.47 -16.41
N GLU A 80 -7.60 -15.98 -17.34
CA GLU A 80 -6.15 -16.00 -17.29
C GLU A 80 -5.56 -14.57 -17.30
N GLU A 81 -6.08 -13.70 -18.17
CA GLU A 81 -5.69 -12.30 -18.25
C GLU A 81 -6.03 -11.54 -16.97
N ARG A 82 -7.23 -11.75 -16.41
CA ARG A 82 -7.62 -11.14 -15.12
C ARG A 82 -6.70 -11.60 -13.99
N ILE A 83 -6.37 -12.89 -13.92
CA ILE A 83 -5.45 -13.42 -12.90
C ILE A 83 -4.05 -12.80 -13.03
N LYS A 84 -3.55 -12.69 -14.26
CA LYS A 84 -2.25 -12.06 -14.54
C LYS A 84 -2.25 -10.58 -14.14
N LEU A 85 -3.32 -9.86 -14.45
CA LEU A 85 -3.48 -8.45 -14.11
C LEU A 85 -3.57 -8.25 -12.59
N ILE A 86 -4.36 -9.07 -11.88
CA ILE A 86 -4.45 -9.03 -10.42
C ILE A 86 -3.08 -9.28 -9.78
N ARG A 87 -2.32 -10.26 -10.29
CA ARG A 87 -0.97 -10.54 -9.78
C ARG A 87 -0.04 -9.35 -9.99
N SER A 88 -0.04 -8.76 -11.19
CA SER A 88 0.78 -7.60 -11.50
C SER A 88 0.40 -6.38 -10.65
N ASN A 89 -0.89 -6.17 -10.40
CA ASN A 89 -1.36 -5.10 -9.51
C ASN A 89 -0.81 -5.28 -8.09
N ILE A 90 -0.89 -6.48 -7.51
CA ILE A 90 -0.35 -6.75 -6.17
C ILE A 90 1.18 -6.58 -6.13
N GLU A 91 1.89 -6.98 -7.17
CA GLU A 91 3.33 -6.77 -7.27
C GLU A 91 3.70 -5.28 -7.24
N ILE A 92 3.04 -4.47 -8.08
CA ILE A 92 3.24 -3.02 -8.14
C ILE A 92 2.87 -2.39 -6.79
N PHE A 93 1.74 -2.79 -6.21
CA PHE A 93 1.30 -2.31 -4.89
C PHE A 93 2.38 -2.55 -3.82
N LEU A 94 2.99 -3.74 -3.79
CA LEU A 94 4.06 -4.04 -2.83
C LEU A 94 5.32 -3.22 -3.09
N GLN A 95 5.71 -3.04 -4.35
CA GLN A 95 6.84 -2.17 -4.71
C GLN A 95 6.60 -0.73 -4.25
N THR A 96 5.40 -0.19 -4.48
CA THR A 96 5.00 1.15 -4.05
C THR A 96 5.02 1.28 -2.53
N VAL A 97 4.40 0.32 -1.80
CA VAL A 97 4.37 0.35 -0.33
C VAL A 97 5.79 0.31 0.24
N LEU A 98 6.66 -0.59 -0.24
CA LEU A 98 8.04 -0.68 0.26
C LEU A 98 8.88 0.54 -0.13
N GLY A 99 8.58 1.21 -1.23
CA GLY A 99 9.25 2.44 -1.66
C GLY A 99 8.74 3.72 -0.98
N GLN A 100 7.60 3.68 -0.30
CA GLN A 100 6.95 4.87 0.27
C GLN A 100 7.86 5.68 1.21
N GLY A 101 8.76 5.02 1.94
CA GLY A 101 9.70 5.67 2.84
C GLY A 101 10.68 6.62 2.12
N GLU A 102 11.00 6.36 0.84
CA GLU A 102 11.90 7.20 0.04
C GLU A 102 11.38 8.62 -0.09
N LEU A 103 10.06 8.79 -0.23
CA LEU A 103 9.43 10.11 -0.35
C LEU A 103 9.60 10.95 0.92
N LEU A 104 9.78 10.32 2.09
CA LEU A 104 9.91 11.02 3.37
C LEU A 104 11.36 11.42 3.66
N VAL A 105 12.34 10.61 3.26
CA VAL A 105 13.74 10.78 3.68
C VAL A 105 14.72 11.08 2.55
N ARG A 106 14.32 10.87 1.29
CA ARG A 106 15.18 11.01 0.10
C ARG A 106 14.56 11.89 -0.99
N SER A 107 13.38 12.45 -0.75
CA SER A 107 12.84 13.50 -1.61
C SER A 107 13.78 14.73 -1.55
N PRO A 108 14.12 15.35 -2.68
CA PRO A 108 14.83 16.63 -2.70
C PRO A 108 13.98 17.76 -2.07
#